data_AF-A0A2S2Q3A1-F1
#
_entry.id   AF-A0A2S2Q3A1-F1
#
_cell.length_a   1.000
_cell.length_b   1.000
_cell.length_c   1.000
_cell.angle_alpha   90.00
_cell.angle_beta   90.00
_cell.angle_gamma   90.00
#
_symmetry.space_group_name_H-M   'P 1'
#
loop_
_entity.id
_entity.type
_entity.pdbx_description
1 polymer ?
#
loop_
_entity_poly.entity_id
_entity_poly.type
_entity_poly.pdbx_seq_one_letter_code
_entity_poly.pdbx_strand_id
1 'polypeptide(L)'
;MGIYDMPATIDYILKQTKHNQLHYIGHSMGTCIFFVMCSMLPEYNNKIRVQISLAPVAYVHHMTSMLNGLVPYANQIQKATNWISKGAFLPKNAASKIVNKYLCGEDASNSELCKKYIVFKIFGEDSVQFDMKLLPIILAHNPAGTSVKTLIHFAQEVKTKQFQQFDYGPEVNTNIYNCSYPPKYNLNNVITPIAFYYAKNDILADSQ
;
A
#
# COMPACT_ATOMS: atom_id res chain seq x y z
N MET A 1 -9.84 2.92 -4.13
CA MET A 1 -9.56 3.09 -2.70
C MET A 1 -9.76 4.53 -2.23
N GLY A 2 -8.82 5.47 -2.45
CA GLY A 2 -8.94 6.83 -1.88
C GLY A 2 -10.16 7.63 -2.35
N ILE A 3 -10.58 7.47 -3.60
CA ILE A 3 -11.69 8.25 -4.19
C ILE A 3 -13.07 7.57 -4.15
N TYR A 4 -13.15 6.30 -3.74
CA TYR A 4 -14.40 5.53 -3.75
C TYR A 4 -14.63 4.81 -2.42
N ASP A 5 -13.74 3.87 -2.09
CA ASP A 5 -13.88 2.97 -0.94
C ASP A 5 -13.91 3.75 0.39
N MET A 6 -12.94 4.65 0.61
CA MET A 6 -12.88 5.42 1.86
C MET A 6 -14.03 6.43 1.99
N PRO A 7 -14.34 7.23 0.95
CA PRO A 7 -15.54 8.06 0.94
C PRO A 7 -16.82 7.32 1.36
N ALA A 8 -17.11 6.20 0.70
CA ALA A 8 -18.29 5.39 0.99
C ALA A 8 -18.28 4.82 2.43
N THR A 9 -17.11 4.37 2.90
CA THR A 9 -16.95 3.82 4.25
C THR A 9 -17.17 4.89 5.33
N ILE A 10 -16.53 6.06 5.17
CA ILE A 10 -16.64 7.18 6.10
C ILE A 10 -18.08 7.68 6.15
N ASP A 11 -18.71 7.89 5.00
CA ASP A 11 -20.09 8.36 4.92
C ASP A 11 -21.06 7.38 5.57
N TYR A 12 -20.86 6.09 5.34
CA TYR A 12 -21.63 5.06 6.03
C TYR A 12 -21.46 5.15 7.55
N ILE A 13 -20.23 5.19 8.07
CA ILE A 13 -19.95 5.26 9.50
C ILE A 13 -20.59 6.50 10.13
N LEU A 14 -20.39 7.68 9.54
CA LEU A 14 -20.96 8.94 10.05
C LEU A 14 -22.49 8.91 10.03
N LYS A 15 -23.09 8.35 8.95
CA LYS A 15 -24.54 8.18 8.85
C LYS A 15 -25.12 7.25 9.93
N GLN A 16 -24.42 6.16 10.24
CA GLN A 16 -24.86 5.20 11.25
C GLN A 16 -24.68 5.73 12.68
N THR A 17 -23.50 6.29 12.97
CA THR A 17 -23.13 6.75 14.31
C THR A 17 -23.70 8.12 14.68
N LYS A 18 -24.20 8.88 13.69
CA LYS A 18 -24.69 10.26 13.85
C LYS A 18 -23.62 11.26 14.32
N HIS A 19 -22.34 10.91 14.17
CA HIS A 19 -21.24 11.86 14.32
C HIS A 19 -20.96 12.60 13.01
N ASN A 20 -20.41 13.81 13.13
CA ASN A 20 -20.02 14.63 11.98
C ASN A 20 -18.57 14.41 11.56
N GLN A 21 -17.75 13.85 12.46
CA GLN A 21 -16.33 13.60 12.23
C GLN A 21 -15.91 12.27 12.87
N LEU A 22 -14.81 11.71 12.36
CA LEU A 22 -14.13 10.57 12.97
C LEU A 22 -12.62 10.80 13.04
N HIS A 23 -11.92 9.95 13.79
CA HIS A 23 -10.47 9.85 13.76
C HIS A 23 -10.04 8.82 12.73
N TYR A 24 -9.14 9.21 11.82
CA TYR A 24 -8.59 8.30 10.81
C TYR A 24 -7.22 7.79 11.25
N ILE A 25 -7.07 6.48 11.42
CA ILE A 25 -5.77 5.86 11.71
C ILE A 25 -5.38 5.04 10.49
N GLY A 26 -4.35 5.50 9.78
CA GLY A 26 -3.82 4.83 8.60
C GLY A 26 -2.48 4.18 8.89
N HIS A 27 -2.27 2.97 8.38
CA HIS A 27 -0.97 2.31 8.39
C HIS A 27 -0.49 2.02 6.97
N SER A 28 0.77 2.36 6.64
CA SER A 28 1.37 2.10 5.33
C SER A 28 0.49 2.65 4.19
N MET A 29 0.07 1.80 3.24
CA MET A 29 -0.86 2.19 2.16
C MET A 29 -2.17 2.84 2.67
N GLY A 30 -2.61 2.56 3.90
CA GLY A 30 -3.74 3.25 4.51
C GLY A 30 -3.54 4.77 4.63
N THR A 31 -2.32 5.23 4.88
CA THR A 31 -2.03 6.68 4.88
C THR A 31 -2.05 7.25 3.46
N CYS A 32 -1.52 6.51 2.48
CA CYS A 32 -1.56 6.89 1.07
C CYS A 32 -3.01 7.09 0.60
N ILE A 33 -3.89 6.15 0.94
CA ILE A 33 -5.33 6.24 0.64
C ILE A 33 -5.95 7.52 1.22
N PHE A 34 -5.60 7.88 2.46
CA PHE A 34 -6.04 9.14 3.08
C PHE A 34 -5.54 10.37 2.32
N PHE A 35 -4.24 10.42 1.97
CA PHE A 35 -3.68 11.54 1.21
C PHE A 35 -4.34 11.69 -0.16
N VAL A 36 -4.56 10.58 -0.88
CA VAL A 36 -5.31 10.59 -2.14
C VAL A 36 -6.73 11.13 -1.94
N MET A 37 -7.44 10.63 -0.92
CA MET A 37 -8.81 11.05 -0.63
C MET A 37 -8.91 12.55 -0.38
N CYS A 38 -8.19 13.09 0.60
CA CYS A 38 -8.27 14.51 0.94
C CYS A 38 -7.66 15.42 -0.13
N SER A 39 -6.75 14.90 -0.98
CA SER A 39 -6.21 15.64 -2.12
C SER A 39 -7.24 15.80 -3.25
N MET A 40 -7.97 14.71 -3.56
CA MET A 40 -8.93 14.64 -4.66
C MET A 40 -10.34 15.07 -4.27
N LEU A 41 -10.70 14.93 -2.99
CA LEU A 41 -12.00 15.23 -2.40
C LEU A 41 -11.81 16.10 -1.15
N PRO A 42 -11.44 17.38 -1.31
CA PRO A 42 -11.07 18.24 -0.18
C PRO A 42 -12.17 18.39 0.87
N GLU A 43 -13.45 18.20 0.51
CA GLU A 43 -14.57 18.20 1.43
C GLU A 43 -14.48 17.14 2.54
N TYR A 44 -13.73 16.05 2.30
CA TYR A 44 -13.50 15.02 3.31
C TYR A 44 -12.56 15.45 4.43
N ASN A 45 -11.77 16.51 4.26
CA ASN A 45 -11.00 17.08 5.36
C ASN A 45 -11.91 17.45 6.55
N ASN A 46 -13.12 17.96 6.26
CA ASN A 46 -14.06 18.37 7.31
C ASN A 46 -14.68 17.18 8.06
N LYS A 47 -14.60 15.96 7.50
CA LYS A 47 -15.13 14.73 8.10
C LYS A 47 -14.10 14.01 8.99
N ILE A 48 -12.85 14.49 9.01
CA ILE A 48 -11.77 13.86 9.75
C ILE A 48 -11.25 14.84 10.80
N ARG A 49 -11.38 14.46 12.07
CA ARG A 49 -10.96 15.31 13.20
C ARG A 49 -9.45 15.35 13.36
N VAL A 50 -8.81 14.20 13.22
CA VAL A 50 -7.35 14.06 13.17
C VAL A 50 -7.02 12.82 12.35
N GLN A 51 -5.89 12.87 11.67
CA GLN A 51 -5.28 11.72 11.04
C GLN A 51 -4.05 11.28 11.85
N ILE A 52 -3.97 9.99 12.15
CA ILE A 52 -2.79 9.35 12.74
C ILE A 52 -2.15 8.47 11.66
N SER A 53 -0.98 8.89 11.18
CA SER A 53 -0.21 8.23 10.14
C SER A 53 0.85 7.34 10.76
N LEU A 54 0.66 6.03 10.69
CA LEU A 54 1.62 5.02 11.11
C LEU A 54 2.37 4.50 9.87
N ALA A 55 3.70 4.60 9.84
CA ALA A 55 4.51 4.29 8.66
C ALA A 55 3.98 5.00 7.39
N PRO A 56 3.95 6.34 7.37
CA PRO A 56 3.32 7.12 6.31
C PRO A 56 3.93 6.84 4.94
N VAL A 57 3.09 6.39 4.01
CA VAL A 57 3.43 6.26 2.59
C VAL A 57 2.73 7.35 1.79
N ALA A 58 3.52 8.15 1.08
CA ALA A 58 3.08 9.07 0.02
C ALA A 58 4.08 9.05 -1.14
N TYR A 59 5.37 9.15 -0.84
CA TYR A 59 6.45 8.92 -1.80
C TYR A 59 7.21 7.65 -1.41
N VAL A 60 7.54 6.80 -2.37
CA VAL A 60 8.17 5.48 -2.14
C VAL A 60 9.51 5.29 -2.86
N HIS A 61 10.06 6.36 -3.44
CA HIS A 61 11.24 6.27 -4.30
C HIS A 61 12.57 6.07 -3.56
N HIS A 62 12.57 6.23 -2.23
CA HIS A 62 13.70 5.94 -1.35
C HIS A 62 13.62 4.56 -0.69
N MET A 63 12.60 3.73 -1.01
CA MET A 63 12.48 2.41 -0.39
C MET A 63 13.71 1.53 -0.69
N THR A 64 14.23 0.86 0.34
CA THR A 64 15.31 -0.13 0.22
C THR A 64 14.82 -1.57 0.46
N SER A 65 13.52 -1.72 0.72
CA SER A 65 12.80 -2.99 0.82
C SER A 65 13.09 -3.93 -0.35
N MET A 66 13.10 -5.24 -0.08
CA MET A 66 13.18 -6.28 -1.12
C MET A 66 12.10 -6.13 -2.21
N LEU A 67 10.97 -5.49 -1.91
CA LEU A 67 9.92 -5.19 -2.89
C LEU A 67 10.40 -4.27 -4.02
N ASN A 68 11.41 -3.44 -3.79
CA ASN A 68 12.01 -2.62 -4.83
C ASN A 68 12.59 -3.47 -5.98
N GLY A 69 13.02 -4.70 -5.68
CA GLY A 69 13.46 -5.67 -6.68
C GLY A 69 12.38 -6.10 -7.68
N LEU A 70 11.08 -5.88 -7.38
CA LEU A 70 9.98 -6.18 -8.30
C LEU A 70 9.75 -5.08 -9.34
N VAL A 71 10.21 -3.85 -9.07
CA VAL A 71 9.95 -2.66 -9.90
C VAL A 71 10.41 -2.81 -11.36
N PRO A 72 11.59 -3.40 -11.66
CA PRO A 72 12.00 -3.67 -13.04
C PRO A 72 11.10 -4.67 -13.77
N TYR A 73 10.47 -5.59 -13.04
CA TYR A 73 9.67 -6.69 -13.60
C TYR A 73 8.16 -6.43 -13.58
N ALA A 74 7.74 -5.23 -13.20
CA ALA A 74 6.33 -4.87 -13.01
C ALA A 74 5.46 -5.24 -14.23
N ASN A 75 5.90 -4.94 -15.45
CA ASN A 75 5.14 -5.23 -16.67
C ASN A 75 4.99 -6.75 -16.92
N GLN A 76 6.04 -7.52 -16.67
CA GLN A 76 6.02 -8.99 -16.80
C GLN A 76 5.07 -9.60 -15.75
N ILE A 77 5.11 -9.11 -14.52
CA ILE A 77 4.21 -9.51 -13.43
C ILE A 77 2.76 -9.19 -13.80
N GLN A 78 2.48 -8.00 -14.37
CA GLN A 78 1.15 -7.63 -14.83
C GLN A 78 0.61 -8.58 -15.89
N LYS A 79 1.42 -8.88 -16.92
CA LYS A 79 1.02 -9.82 -17.98
C LYS A 79 0.72 -11.21 -17.41
N ALA A 80 1.62 -11.73 -16.56
CA ALA A 80 1.47 -13.04 -15.95
C ALA A 80 0.21 -13.13 -15.06
N THR A 81 0.00 -12.14 -14.18
CA THR A 81 -1.16 -12.13 -13.26
C THR A 81 -2.48 -11.89 -13.99
N ASN A 82 -2.52 -11.11 -15.07
CA ASN A 82 -3.72 -10.98 -15.88
C ASN A 82 -4.13 -12.32 -16.51
N TRP A 83 -3.16 -13.12 -16.96
CA TRP A 83 -3.42 -14.43 -17.53
C TRP A 83 -3.78 -15.49 -16.48
N ILE A 84 -3.05 -15.54 -15.37
CA ILE A 84 -3.17 -16.61 -14.36
C ILE A 84 -4.25 -16.32 -13.33
N SER A 85 -4.30 -15.10 -12.80
CA SER A 85 -5.09 -14.73 -11.63
C SER A 85 -6.12 -13.63 -11.92
N LYS A 86 -6.39 -13.35 -13.20
CA LYS A 86 -7.30 -12.29 -13.66
C LYS A 86 -6.98 -10.93 -13.01
N GLY A 87 -5.69 -10.66 -12.78
CA GLY A 87 -5.21 -9.40 -12.20
C GLY A 87 -5.15 -9.37 -10.67
N ALA A 88 -5.43 -10.47 -9.96
CA ALA A 88 -5.20 -10.56 -8.52
C ALA A 88 -3.71 -10.82 -8.20
N PHE A 89 -3.16 -10.09 -7.23
CA PHE A 89 -1.80 -10.28 -6.73
C PHE A 89 -1.84 -10.78 -5.28
N LEU A 90 -1.11 -11.88 -5.03
CA LEU A 90 -1.09 -12.61 -3.76
C LEU A 90 -2.50 -12.91 -3.18
N PRO A 91 -3.46 -13.42 -3.97
CA PRO A 91 -4.77 -13.81 -3.43
C PRO A 91 -4.63 -14.96 -2.42
N LYS A 92 -5.52 -15.02 -1.42
CA LYS A 92 -5.64 -16.16 -0.47
C LYS A 92 -6.21 -17.41 -1.15
N ASN A 93 -5.55 -17.91 -2.20
CA ASN A 93 -5.86 -19.17 -2.86
C ASN A 93 -4.63 -20.11 -2.81
N ALA A 94 -4.66 -21.24 -3.52
CA ALA A 94 -3.53 -22.19 -3.57
C ALA A 94 -2.19 -21.54 -3.97
N ALA A 95 -2.21 -20.42 -4.72
CA ALA A 95 -1.01 -19.68 -5.08
C ALA A 95 -0.31 -19.04 -3.87
N SER A 96 -1.03 -18.67 -2.80
CA SER A 96 -0.42 -18.18 -1.56
C SER A 96 0.42 -19.25 -0.85
N LYS A 97 -0.02 -20.51 -0.87
CA LYS A 97 0.77 -21.65 -0.37
C LYS A 97 2.03 -21.86 -1.21
N ILE A 98 1.93 -21.65 -2.53
CA ILE A 98 3.05 -21.76 -3.47
C ILE A 98 4.07 -20.64 -3.23
N VAL A 99 3.63 -19.38 -3.07
CA VAL A 99 4.54 -18.26 -2.76
C VAL A 99 5.26 -18.50 -1.43
N ASN A 100 4.55 -18.96 -0.39
CA ASN A 100 5.18 -19.33 0.88
C ASN A 100 6.19 -20.48 0.72
N LYS A 101 5.89 -21.47 -0.12
CA LYS A 101 6.80 -22.58 -0.46
C LYS A 101 8.03 -22.12 -1.27
N TYR A 102 7.90 -21.16 -2.19
CA TYR A 102 9.04 -20.66 -2.97
C TYR A 102 9.91 -19.67 -2.19
N LEU A 103 9.29 -18.87 -1.32
CA LEU A 103 10.00 -17.94 -0.46
C LEU A 103 10.81 -18.66 0.60
N CYS A 104 10.25 -19.73 1.19
CA CYS A 104 10.90 -20.42 2.30
C CYS A 104 11.48 -21.80 1.93
N GLY A 105 10.87 -22.58 1.04
CA GLY A 105 11.16 -24.00 0.78
C GLY A 105 10.05 -24.95 1.30
N GLU A 106 10.04 -26.23 0.87
CA GLU A 106 9.01 -27.23 1.28
C GLU A 106 9.02 -27.52 2.79
N ASP A 107 10.20 -27.76 3.38
CA ASP A 107 10.39 -28.02 4.82
C ASP A 107 10.43 -26.74 5.68
N ALA A 108 10.56 -25.58 5.03
CA ALA A 108 10.75 -24.28 5.67
C ALA A 108 9.46 -23.53 5.98
N SER A 109 8.32 -24.16 5.71
CA SER A 109 7.07 -23.83 6.40
C SER A 109 7.23 -23.87 7.94
N ASN A 110 8.31 -24.46 8.47
CA ASN A 110 8.72 -24.42 9.88
C ASN A 110 10.04 -23.66 10.19
N SER A 111 10.75 -23.10 9.19
CA SER A 111 11.98 -22.34 9.45
C SER A 111 11.61 -20.93 9.94
N GLU A 112 11.54 -20.78 11.26
CA GLU A 112 11.34 -19.49 11.92
C GLU A 112 12.36 -18.44 11.44
N LEU A 113 13.60 -18.87 11.16
CA LEU A 113 14.68 -18.05 10.64
C LEU A 113 14.43 -17.52 9.21
N CYS A 114 13.89 -18.35 8.31
CA CYS A 114 13.59 -17.91 6.95
C CYS A 114 12.44 -16.89 6.92
N LYS A 115 11.37 -17.18 7.66
CA LYS A 115 10.23 -16.27 7.78
C LYS A 115 10.64 -14.94 8.44
N LYS A 116 11.48 -15.00 9.48
CA LYS A 116 12.10 -13.83 10.11
C LYS A 116 12.83 -12.98 9.08
N TYR A 117 13.73 -13.60 8.33
CA TYR A 117 14.57 -12.93 7.35
C TYR A 117 13.73 -12.24 6.27
N ILE A 118 12.71 -12.93 5.73
CA ILE A 118 11.88 -12.37 4.66
C ILE A 118 11.03 -11.21 5.14
N VAL A 119 10.39 -11.34 6.30
CA VAL A 119 9.58 -10.25 6.87
C VAL A 119 10.44 -9.02 7.12
N PHE A 120 11.60 -9.19 7.73
CA PHE A 120 12.49 -8.06 8.04
C PHE A 120 13.20 -7.47 6.81
N LYS A 121 13.40 -8.25 5.74
CA LYS A 121 13.86 -7.71 4.44
C LYS A 121 12.77 -6.97 3.66
N ILE A 122 11.50 -7.14 4.00
CA ILE A 122 10.39 -6.40 3.39
C ILE A 122 10.09 -5.13 4.19
N PHE A 123 9.99 -5.23 5.51
CA PHE A 123 9.46 -4.15 6.37
C PHE A 123 10.51 -3.45 7.24
N GLY A 124 11.65 -4.09 7.51
CA GLY A 124 12.67 -3.56 8.43
C GLY A 124 12.95 -4.54 9.58
N GLU A 125 14.18 -4.55 10.08
CA GLU A 125 14.57 -5.43 11.20
C GLU A 125 14.06 -4.87 12.53
N ASP A 126 13.34 -5.71 13.28
CA ASP A 126 12.86 -5.37 14.61
C ASP A 126 12.68 -6.61 15.50
N SER A 127 13.67 -7.50 15.49
CA SER A 127 13.58 -8.76 16.27
C SER A 127 13.54 -8.58 17.79
N VAL A 128 13.83 -7.38 18.30
CA VAL A 128 13.76 -7.08 19.73
C VAL A 128 12.32 -6.82 20.17
N GLN A 129 11.52 -6.12 19.36
CA GLN A 129 10.13 -5.78 19.72
C GLN A 129 9.10 -6.74 19.12
N PHE A 130 9.46 -7.46 18.05
CA PHE A 130 8.57 -8.39 17.38
C PHE A 130 8.51 -9.76 18.06
N ASP A 131 7.34 -10.13 18.60
CA ASP A 131 7.11 -11.48 19.12
C ASP A 131 7.03 -12.49 17.98
N MET A 132 8.13 -13.21 17.77
CA MET A 132 8.27 -14.23 16.74
C MET A 132 7.24 -15.37 16.87
N LYS A 133 6.67 -15.60 18.05
CA LYS A 133 5.62 -16.61 18.25
C LYS A 133 4.32 -16.25 17.53
N LEU A 134 4.09 -14.95 17.25
CA LEU A 134 2.92 -14.48 16.50
C LEU A 134 3.10 -14.59 14.98
N LEU A 135 4.32 -14.80 14.49
CA LEU A 135 4.63 -14.81 13.07
C LEU A 135 3.79 -15.82 12.25
N PRO A 136 3.55 -17.07 12.70
CA PRO A 136 2.69 -18.00 11.97
C PRO A 136 1.25 -17.48 11.82
N ILE A 137 0.70 -16.85 12.87
CA ILE A 137 -0.65 -16.28 12.85
C ILE A 137 -0.72 -15.10 11.90
N ILE A 138 0.30 -14.22 11.94
CA ILE A 138 0.41 -13.05 11.06
C ILE A 138 0.45 -13.50 9.59
N LEU A 139 1.30 -14.48 9.24
CA LEU A 139 1.45 -14.99 7.88
C LEU A 139 0.25 -15.83 7.40
N ALA A 140 -0.56 -16.38 8.31
CA ALA A 140 -1.83 -17.00 7.94
C ALA A 140 -2.89 -15.96 7.52
N HIS A 141 -2.79 -14.73 8.03
CA HIS A 141 -3.72 -13.65 7.73
C HIS A 141 -3.22 -12.70 6.65
N ASN A 142 -1.90 -12.61 6.45
CA ASN A 142 -1.24 -11.68 5.56
C ASN A 142 -0.32 -12.42 4.57
N PRO A 143 -0.30 -12.01 3.29
CA PRO A 143 -1.11 -10.94 2.69
C PRO A 143 -2.59 -11.34 2.54
N ALA A 144 -3.49 -10.34 2.56
CA ALA A 144 -4.91 -10.53 2.30
C ALA A 144 -5.28 -10.47 0.80
N GLY A 145 -4.29 -10.20 -0.06
CA GLY A 145 -4.45 -10.01 -1.49
C GLY A 145 -4.65 -8.54 -1.87
N THR A 146 -4.26 -8.21 -3.10
CA THR A 146 -4.47 -6.89 -3.73
C THR A 146 -4.61 -7.06 -5.24
N SER A 147 -4.82 -5.98 -5.99
CA SER A 147 -4.76 -6.02 -7.45
C SER A 147 -3.32 -5.86 -7.93
N VAL A 148 -2.96 -6.50 -9.06
CA VAL A 148 -1.66 -6.24 -9.69
C VAL A 148 -1.54 -4.78 -10.09
N LYS A 149 -2.65 -4.12 -10.45
CA LYS A 149 -2.66 -2.69 -10.77
C LYS A 149 -2.13 -1.84 -9.62
N THR A 150 -2.45 -2.18 -8.36
CA THR A 150 -1.91 -1.51 -7.18
C THR A 150 -0.39 -1.66 -7.09
N LEU A 151 0.14 -2.87 -7.34
CA LEU A 151 1.58 -3.09 -7.39
C LEU A 151 2.25 -2.29 -8.51
N ILE A 152 1.65 -2.25 -9.70
CA ILE A 152 2.17 -1.46 -10.83
C ILE A 152 2.17 0.02 -10.50
N HIS A 153 1.14 0.52 -9.82
CA HIS A 153 1.07 1.93 -9.43
C HIS A 153 2.24 2.31 -8.51
N PHE A 154 2.51 1.52 -7.45
CA PHE A 154 3.69 1.77 -6.61
C PHE A 154 4.99 1.67 -7.40
N ALA A 155 5.12 0.73 -8.33
CA ALA A 155 6.29 0.64 -9.19
C ALA A 155 6.45 1.87 -10.11
N GLN A 156 5.35 2.49 -10.56
CA GLN A 156 5.38 3.75 -11.29
C GLN A 156 5.88 4.88 -10.39
N GLU A 157 5.36 5.00 -9.16
CA GLU A 157 5.78 6.05 -8.21
C GLU A 157 7.27 5.95 -7.86
N VAL A 158 7.83 4.74 -7.72
CA VAL A 158 9.27 4.53 -7.53
C VAL A 158 10.06 5.08 -8.72
N LYS A 159 9.63 4.77 -9.95
CA LYS A 159 10.32 5.16 -11.18
C LYS A 159 10.22 6.66 -11.45
N THR A 160 9.04 7.25 -11.27
CA THR A 160 8.79 8.68 -11.55
C THR A 160 9.21 9.58 -10.41
N LYS A 161 9.32 9.03 -9.18
CA LYS A 161 9.56 9.78 -7.94
C LYS A 161 8.45 10.80 -7.65
N GLN A 162 7.24 10.55 -8.17
CA GLN A 162 6.09 11.43 -8.02
C GLN A 162 4.95 10.70 -7.32
N PHE A 163 4.24 11.42 -6.47
CA PHE A 163 2.95 10.99 -5.94
C PHE A 163 1.84 11.46 -6.89
N GLN A 164 1.33 10.55 -7.71
CA GLN A 164 0.48 10.89 -8.86
C GLN A 164 -0.52 9.78 -9.18
N GLN A 165 -1.51 10.08 -10.02
CA GLN A 165 -2.47 9.09 -10.48
C GLN A 165 -1.80 7.99 -11.33
N PHE A 166 -2.51 6.89 -11.53
CA PHE A 166 -2.01 5.74 -12.29
C PHE A 166 -1.69 6.12 -13.75
N ASP A 167 -0.52 5.76 -14.24
CA ASP A 167 -0.17 5.98 -15.65
C ASP A 167 -0.67 4.82 -16.52
N TYR A 168 -1.63 5.09 -17.41
CA TYR A 168 -2.15 4.11 -18.36
C TYR A 168 -1.44 4.14 -19.72
N GLY A 169 -0.49 5.06 -19.91
CA GLY A 169 0.09 5.41 -21.19
C GLY A 169 -0.63 6.57 -21.89
N PRO A 170 0.02 7.25 -22.86
CA PRO A 170 -0.42 8.57 -23.34
C PRO A 170 -1.84 8.64 -23.90
N GLU A 171 -2.24 7.63 -24.66
CA GLU A 171 -3.56 7.57 -25.30
C GLU A 171 -4.68 7.45 -24.25
N VAL A 172 -4.54 6.48 -23.35
CA VAL A 172 -5.54 6.23 -22.30
C VAL A 172 -5.55 7.36 -21.28
N ASN A 173 -4.38 7.91 -20.92
CA ASN A 173 -4.28 9.09 -20.06
C ASN A 173 -5.04 10.28 -20.67
N THR A 174 -4.90 10.52 -21.98
CA THR A 174 -5.61 11.63 -22.63
C THR A 174 -7.12 11.48 -22.50
N ASN A 175 -7.63 10.25 -22.62
CA ASN A 175 -9.07 9.96 -22.48
C ASN A 175 -9.58 10.06 -21.03
N ILE A 176 -8.77 9.69 -20.03
CA ILE A 176 -9.18 9.67 -18.62
C ILE A 176 -8.92 11.01 -17.92
N TYR A 177 -7.79 11.66 -18.23
CA TYR A 177 -7.25 12.82 -17.53
C TYR A 177 -7.31 14.11 -18.35
N ASN A 178 -7.71 14.06 -19.62
CA ASN A 178 -7.55 15.16 -20.58
C ASN A 178 -6.09 15.62 -20.72
N CYS A 179 -5.13 14.73 -20.45
CA CYS A 179 -3.70 15.00 -20.50
C CYS A 179 -2.93 13.71 -20.80
N SER A 180 -1.83 13.78 -21.54
CA SER A 180 -1.03 12.60 -21.91
C SER A 180 -0.23 11.99 -20.75
N TYR A 181 -0.10 12.70 -19.63
CA TYR A 181 0.54 12.23 -18.41
C TYR A 181 -0.44 12.23 -17.24
N PRO A 182 -0.25 11.35 -16.24
CA PRO A 182 -1.12 11.33 -15.07
C PRO A 182 -0.90 12.60 -14.22
N PRO A 183 -1.98 13.23 -13.74
CA PRO A 183 -1.87 14.39 -12.86
C PRO A 183 -1.34 13.98 -11.47
N LYS A 184 -0.61 14.89 -10.83
CA LYS A 184 -0.12 14.72 -9.46
C LYS A 184 -1.23 14.93 -8.44
N TYR A 185 -1.15 14.24 -7.31
CA TYR A 185 -2.01 14.54 -6.17
C TYR A 185 -1.52 15.84 -5.51
N ASN A 186 -2.38 16.85 -5.44
CA ASN A 186 -2.07 18.11 -4.77
C ASN A 186 -2.21 17.96 -3.25
N LEU A 187 -1.09 17.73 -2.55
CA LEU A 187 -1.08 17.57 -1.10
C LEU A 187 -1.43 18.87 -0.34
N ASN A 188 -1.37 20.05 -0.97
CA ASN A 188 -1.81 21.31 -0.34
C ASN A 188 -3.32 21.32 -0.04
N ASN A 189 -4.10 20.43 -0.68
CA ASN A 189 -5.52 20.26 -0.38
C ASN A 189 -5.77 19.44 0.92
N VAL A 190 -4.74 18.79 1.47
CA VAL A 190 -4.84 18.03 2.71
C VAL A 190 -4.58 18.97 3.88
N ILE A 191 -5.67 19.45 4.50
CA ILE A 191 -5.63 20.44 5.60
C ILE A 191 -5.97 19.84 6.97
N THR A 192 -6.40 18.57 7.00
CA THR A 192 -6.69 17.83 8.23
C THR A 192 -5.45 17.81 9.14
N PRO A 193 -5.55 18.02 10.46
CA PRO A 193 -4.43 17.86 11.38
C PRO A 193 -3.87 16.43 11.34
N ILE A 194 -2.55 16.29 11.25
CA ILE A 194 -1.86 15.00 11.10
C ILE A 194 -0.82 14.79 12.18
N ALA A 195 -0.84 13.60 12.80
CA ALA A 195 0.26 13.10 13.61
C ALA A 195 1.02 12.00 12.84
N PHE A 196 2.30 12.22 12.57
CA PHE A 196 3.17 11.29 11.87
C PHE A 196 3.98 10.43 12.85
N TYR A 197 3.93 9.12 12.66
CA TYR A 197 4.73 8.13 13.37
C TYR A 197 5.47 7.28 12.33
N TYR A 198 6.79 7.44 12.29
CA TYR A 198 7.68 6.72 11.38
C TYR A 198 8.84 6.12 12.19
N ALA A 199 9.48 5.10 11.63
CA ALA A 199 10.59 4.41 12.27
C ALA A 199 11.84 4.49 11.39
N LYS A 200 13.01 4.69 12.01
CA LYS A 200 14.29 4.81 11.28
C LYS A 200 14.71 3.51 10.60
N ASN A 201 14.21 2.38 11.09
CA ASN A 201 14.45 1.04 10.54
C ASN A 201 13.38 0.61 9.54
N ASP A 202 12.38 1.44 9.23
CA ASP A 202 11.39 1.15 8.19
C ASP A 202 12.02 1.34 6.80
N ILE A 203 12.22 0.23 6.09
CA ILE A 203 12.86 0.21 4.76
C ILE A 203 11.84 0.31 3.61
N LEU A 204 10.54 0.40 3.94
CA LEU A 204 9.44 0.54 2.98
C LEU A 204 8.94 1.99 2.96
N ALA A 205 8.58 2.54 4.13
CA ALA A 205 8.22 3.94 4.32
C ALA A 205 9.43 4.72 4.89
N ASP A 206 10.52 4.73 4.12
CA ASP A 206 11.78 5.36 4.52
C ASP A 206 11.59 6.84 4.85
N SER A 207 12.34 7.32 5.83
CA SER A 207 12.23 8.70 6.34
C SER A 207 12.92 9.77 5.49
N GLN A 208 13.59 9.40 4.39
CA GLN A 208 14.33 10.31 3.49
C GLN A 208 13.47 10.88 2.36
#